data_AF-A0A4V2AB34-F1
#
_entry.id   AF-A0A4V2AB34-F1
#
_cell.length_a   1.000
_cell.length_b   1.000
_cell.length_c   1.000
_cell.angle_alpha   90.00
_cell.angle_beta   90.00
_cell.angle_gamma   90.00
#
_symmetry.space_group_name_H-M   'P 1'
#
loop_
_entity.id
_entity.type
_entity.pdbx_description
1 polymer ?
#
loop_
_entity_poly.entity_id
_entity_poly.type
_entity_poly.pdbx_seq_one_letter_code
_entity_poly.pdbx_strand_id
1 'polypeptide(L)'
;MVKSVVFILSIFSLSALSFAQLNGGAGDGGAVRDAFPETNRAVYDHLEEVERALNEARRKSAKAHPKFGALFDQAQKAIMKDDLIETERLLTKLHEIEDLNAYENSRIYLLEYWYNGKLGNKELEYEAASKLMAVGAGNIDSHAYVEAGMRLLKHQYNNQDLGGAIETLNNLRKDSESQVELMSIVSAVKKLDEFSEQQTDIVQKITINDTGMWSAKIFKPQFYLSAVNGEVSTLGFNCTNKQATLNYKPDSVMEIPEAWGSCTMKVNAKPNTTFNFVQTQKKAA
;
A
#
# COMPACT_ATOMS: atom_id res chain seq x y z
N MET A 1 15.53 -33.48 2.84
CA MET A 1 14.35 -32.68 2.43
C MET A 1 14.87 -31.38 1.83
N VAL A 2 15.08 -31.37 0.51
CA VAL A 2 15.57 -30.22 -0.24
C VAL A 2 14.77 -30.20 -1.53
N LYS A 3 13.93 -29.18 -1.72
CA LYS A 3 13.30 -28.75 -2.99
C LYS A 3 12.33 -27.61 -2.65
N SER A 4 12.82 -26.37 -2.71
CA SER A 4 12.03 -25.14 -2.88
C SER A 4 12.95 -23.93 -3.08
N VAL A 5 13.92 -24.04 -4.00
CA VAL A 5 14.76 -22.91 -4.44
C VAL A 5 15.08 -23.12 -5.91
N VAL A 6 14.09 -22.98 -6.81
CA VAL A 6 14.22 -22.61 -8.23
C VAL A 6 12.79 -22.37 -8.73
N PHE A 7 12.26 -21.16 -8.60
CA PHE A 7 11.05 -20.75 -9.36
C PHE A 7 10.98 -19.23 -9.54
N ILE A 8 12.12 -18.57 -9.76
CA ILE A 8 12.20 -17.11 -9.98
C ILE A 8 12.72 -16.76 -11.40
N LEU A 9 12.96 -17.72 -12.30
CA LEU A 9 13.58 -17.42 -13.60
C LEU A 9 13.04 -18.16 -14.83
N SER A 10 11.82 -18.73 -14.78
CA SER A 10 11.31 -19.57 -15.88
C SER A 10 10.08 -19.05 -16.63
N ILE A 11 9.61 -17.82 -16.40
CA ILE A 11 8.51 -17.25 -17.19
C ILE A 11 9.00 -16.40 -18.38
N PHE A 12 10.31 -16.12 -18.49
CA PHE A 12 10.83 -15.18 -19.50
C PHE A 12 11.45 -15.78 -20.77
N SER A 13 11.31 -17.09 -21.04
CA SER A 13 12.05 -17.73 -22.17
C SER A 13 11.24 -18.63 -23.11
N LEU A 14 9.90 -18.61 -23.09
CA LEU A 14 9.09 -19.42 -24.02
C LEU A 14 7.87 -18.67 -24.59
N SER A 15 8.14 -17.68 -25.44
CA SER A 15 7.15 -17.21 -26.44
C SER A 15 7.76 -16.42 -27.60
N ALA A 16 9.06 -16.12 -27.60
CA ALA A 16 9.72 -15.40 -28.69
C ALA A 16 10.18 -16.27 -29.89
N LEU A 17 10.04 -17.59 -29.85
CA LEU A 17 10.37 -18.47 -30.99
C LEU A 17 9.14 -19.22 -31.48
N SER A 18 8.30 -18.55 -32.29
CA SER A 18 7.51 -19.19 -33.36
C SER A 18 6.81 -18.19 -34.32
N PHE A 19 6.85 -16.87 -34.08
CA PHE A 19 6.18 -15.91 -34.98
C PHE A 19 7.06 -15.27 -36.08
N ALA A 20 8.35 -15.58 -36.13
CA ALA A 20 9.27 -14.98 -37.10
C ALA A 20 9.22 -15.60 -38.52
N GLN A 21 8.32 -16.56 -38.80
CA GLN A 21 8.27 -17.27 -40.09
C GLN A 21 6.99 -17.10 -40.92
N LEU A 22 6.09 -16.16 -40.57
CA LEU A 22 4.88 -15.89 -41.37
C LEU A 22 4.70 -14.44 -41.86
N ASN A 23 5.67 -13.55 -41.66
CA ASN A 23 5.60 -12.19 -42.22
C ASN A 23 6.41 -12.05 -43.52
N GLY A 24 5.85 -12.60 -44.58
CA GLY A 24 6.10 -12.15 -45.95
C GLY A 24 4.88 -11.42 -46.47
N GLY A 25 4.74 -10.13 -46.19
CA GLY A 25 3.67 -9.31 -46.75
C GLY A 25 3.39 -8.05 -45.94
N ALA A 26 3.73 -6.89 -46.51
CA ALA A 26 3.25 -5.61 -46.02
C ALA A 26 1.73 -5.55 -46.18
N GLY A 27 1.00 -5.50 -45.07
CA GLY A 27 -0.45 -5.42 -45.05
C GLY A 27 -0.95 -4.83 -43.74
N ASP A 28 -1.78 -3.80 -43.88
CA ASP A 28 -2.52 -3.04 -42.87
C ASP A 28 -3.01 -3.88 -41.67
N GLY A 29 -2.61 -3.47 -40.45
CA GLY A 29 -2.84 -4.19 -39.19
C GLY A 29 -4.29 -4.16 -38.67
N GLY A 30 -5.25 -3.69 -39.46
CA GLY A 30 -6.66 -3.58 -39.08
C GLY A 30 -7.47 -4.88 -39.18
N ALA A 31 -7.03 -5.88 -39.97
CA ALA A 31 -7.89 -7.00 -40.39
C ALA A 31 -7.71 -8.33 -39.63
N VAL A 32 -6.89 -8.38 -38.58
CA VAL A 32 -6.62 -9.63 -37.82
C VAL A 32 -7.53 -9.80 -36.59
N ARG A 33 -8.29 -8.76 -36.21
CA ARG A 33 -9.18 -8.81 -35.02
C ARG A 33 -10.44 -9.66 -35.22
N ASP A 34 -10.89 -9.89 -36.46
CA ASP A 34 -12.20 -10.49 -36.74
C ASP A 34 -12.17 -11.99 -37.11
N ALA A 35 -11.01 -12.64 -37.06
CA ALA A 35 -10.83 -14.00 -37.59
C ALA A 35 -10.64 -15.12 -36.54
N PHE A 36 -10.82 -14.86 -35.24
CA PHE A 36 -10.57 -15.86 -34.19
C PHE A 36 -11.77 -16.06 -33.25
N PRO A 37 -12.04 -17.30 -32.80
CA PRO A 37 -13.11 -17.59 -31.84
C PRO A 37 -12.92 -16.84 -30.52
N GLU A 38 -14.01 -16.51 -29.84
CA GLU A 38 -14.06 -15.67 -28.62
C GLU A 38 -13.05 -16.06 -27.52
N THR A 39 -12.64 -17.33 -27.47
CA THR A 39 -11.63 -17.84 -26.53
C THR A 39 -10.24 -17.24 -26.69
N ASN A 40 -9.89 -16.70 -27.87
CA ASN A 40 -8.58 -16.08 -28.09
C ASN A 40 -8.57 -14.58 -27.75
N ARG A 41 -9.74 -13.93 -27.66
CA ARG A 41 -9.84 -12.48 -27.43
C ARG A 41 -9.31 -12.08 -26.06
N ALA A 42 -9.66 -12.85 -25.02
CA ALA A 42 -9.16 -12.65 -23.66
C ALA A 42 -7.63 -12.82 -23.55
N VAL A 43 -7.04 -13.70 -24.37
CA VAL A 43 -5.58 -13.90 -24.42
C VAL A 43 -4.89 -12.70 -25.04
N TYR A 44 -5.43 -12.15 -26.13
CA TYR A 44 -4.90 -10.94 -26.76
C TYR A 44 -5.05 -9.70 -25.88
N ASP A 45 -6.22 -9.52 -25.25
CA ASP A 45 -6.46 -8.41 -24.32
C ASP A 45 -5.46 -8.46 -23.13
N HIS A 46 -5.20 -9.66 -22.59
CA HIS A 46 -4.21 -9.86 -21.54
C HIS A 46 -2.77 -9.59 -22.03
N LEU A 47 -2.42 -10.00 -23.26
CA LEU A 47 -1.10 -9.73 -23.84
C LEU A 47 -0.85 -8.24 -24.06
N GLU A 48 -1.86 -7.48 -24.51
CA GLU A 48 -1.77 -6.02 -24.64
C GLU A 48 -1.63 -5.33 -23.28
N GLU A 49 -2.32 -5.81 -22.25
CA GLU A 49 -2.18 -5.31 -20.87
C GLU A 49 -0.78 -5.55 -20.32
N VAL A 50 -0.25 -6.77 -20.51
CA VAL A 50 1.13 -7.12 -20.12
C VAL A 50 2.15 -6.26 -20.86
N GLU A 51 2.00 -6.07 -22.17
CA GLU A 51 2.90 -5.22 -22.95
C GLU A 51 2.85 -3.76 -22.51
N ARG A 52 1.66 -3.24 -22.19
CA ARG A 52 1.48 -1.89 -21.64
C ARG A 52 2.17 -1.74 -20.29
N ALA A 53 1.98 -2.70 -19.38
CA ALA A 53 2.62 -2.71 -18.07
C ALA A 53 4.16 -2.77 -18.18
N LEU A 54 4.68 -3.61 -19.08
CA LEU A 54 6.12 -3.71 -19.35
C LEU A 54 6.71 -2.40 -19.89
N ASN A 55 6.00 -1.75 -20.82
CA ASN A 55 6.42 -0.47 -21.39
C ASN A 55 6.36 0.66 -20.35
N GLU A 56 5.36 0.68 -19.47
CA GLU A 56 5.29 1.63 -18.37
C GLU A 56 6.43 1.42 -17.36
N ALA A 57 6.66 0.17 -16.94
CA ALA A 57 7.76 -0.18 -16.04
C ALA A 57 9.12 0.23 -16.63
N ARG A 58 9.34 0.00 -17.93
CA ARG A 58 10.55 0.45 -18.65
C ARG A 58 10.68 1.97 -18.65
N ARG A 59 9.60 2.71 -18.90
CA ARG A 59 9.62 4.19 -18.87
C ARG A 59 9.93 4.73 -17.48
N LYS A 60 9.35 4.15 -16.43
CA LYS A 60 9.63 4.52 -15.04
C LYS A 60 11.08 4.23 -14.66
N SER A 61 11.57 3.05 -15.02
CA SER A 61 12.96 2.64 -14.82
C SER A 61 13.95 3.55 -15.56
N ALA A 62 13.66 3.94 -16.80
CA ALA A 62 14.50 4.86 -17.58
C ALA A 62 14.58 6.28 -16.99
N LYS A 63 13.61 6.66 -16.15
CA LYS A 63 13.60 7.94 -15.42
C LYS A 63 14.19 7.84 -14.01
N ALA A 64 14.58 6.65 -13.58
CA ALA A 64 15.23 6.47 -12.28
C ALA A 64 16.67 6.99 -12.31
N HIS A 65 17.14 7.44 -11.16
CA HIS A 65 18.52 7.84 -10.96
C HIS A 65 19.45 6.66 -11.26
N PRO A 66 20.53 6.85 -12.06
CA PRO A 66 21.46 5.76 -12.34
C PRO A 66 22.07 5.14 -11.06
N LYS A 67 22.34 5.98 -10.06
CA LYS A 67 22.82 5.54 -8.73
C LYS A 67 21.78 4.69 -7.99
N PHE A 68 20.49 5.01 -8.15
CA PHE A 68 19.40 4.26 -7.53
C PHE A 68 19.38 2.81 -8.03
N GLY A 69 19.36 2.62 -9.36
CA GLY A 69 19.28 1.27 -9.95
C GLY A 69 20.40 0.34 -9.46
N ALA A 70 21.64 0.84 -9.43
CA ALA A 70 22.78 0.07 -8.96
C ALA A 70 22.71 -0.29 -7.46
N LEU A 71 22.26 0.63 -6.61
CA LEU A 71 22.11 0.38 -5.17
C LEU A 71 20.92 -0.54 -4.88
N PHE A 72 19.80 -0.35 -5.56
CA PHE A 72 18.61 -1.19 -5.43
C PHE A 72 18.91 -2.65 -5.77
N ASP A 73 19.58 -2.90 -6.90
CA ASP A 73 19.96 -4.25 -7.31
C ASP A 73 20.90 -4.92 -6.30
N GLN A 74 21.82 -4.16 -5.70
CA GLN A 74 22.69 -4.67 -4.64
C GLN A 74 21.89 -5.01 -3.38
N ALA A 75 20.98 -4.12 -2.97
CA ALA A 75 20.16 -4.30 -1.77
C ALA A 75 19.25 -5.52 -1.90
N GLN A 76 18.61 -5.69 -3.06
CA GLN A 76 17.78 -6.86 -3.34
C GLN A 76 18.60 -8.15 -3.26
N LYS A 77 19.80 -8.19 -3.84
CA LYS A 77 20.70 -9.35 -3.75
C LYS A 77 21.16 -9.64 -2.32
N ALA A 78 21.41 -8.61 -1.52
CA ALA A 78 21.77 -8.75 -0.11
C ALA A 78 20.60 -9.36 0.71
N ILE A 79 19.38 -8.84 0.53
CA ILE A 79 18.16 -9.40 1.14
C ILE A 79 17.96 -10.87 0.77
N MET A 80 18.10 -11.21 -0.52
CA MET A 80 17.94 -12.60 -0.99
C MET A 80 18.97 -13.57 -0.39
N LYS A 81 20.12 -13.06 0.07
CA LYS A 81 21.18 -13.83 0.72
C LYS A 81 21.11 -13.81 2.25
N ASP A 82 20.08 -13.17 2.82
CA ASP A 82 19.97 -12.89 4.25
C ASP A 82 21.17 -12.12 4.83
N ASP A 83 21.86 -11.32 3.99
CA ASP A 83 22.93 -10.42 4.44
C ASP A 83 22.32 -9.11 4.95
N LEU A 84 21.81 -9.15 6.18
CA LEU A 84 21.05 -8.05 6.79
C LEU A 84 21.93 -6.82 7.08
N ILE A 85 23.22 -7.03 7.38
CA ILE A 85 24.17 -5.92 7.63
C ILE A 85 24.40 -5.15 6.33
N GLU A 86 24.67 -5.84 5.23
CA GLU A 86 24.87 -5.18 3.94
C GLU A 86 23.56 -4.56 3.42
N THR A 87 22.43 -5.22 3.66
CA THR A 87 21.10 -4.68 3.34
C THR A 87 20.88 -3.33 4.03
N GLU A 88 21.10 -3.25 5.34
CA GLU A 88 20.97 -2.01 6.11
C GLU A 88 21.87 -0.91 5.54
N ARG A 89 23.15 -1.23 5.29
CA ARG A 89 24.13 -0.31 4.72
C ARG A 89 23.71 0.21 3.34
N LEU A 90 23.02 -0.60 2.53
CA LEU A 90 22.54 -0.22 1.21
C LEU A 90 21.23 0.57 1.26
N LEU A 91 20.33 0.24 2.19
CA LEU A 91 19.12 1.01 2.47
C LEU A 91 19.46 2.44 2.91
N THR A 92 20.44 2.62 3.80
CA THR A 92 20.92 3.96 4.19
C THR A 92 21.39 4.77 2.97
N LYS A 93 22.16 4.16 2.07
CA LYS A 93 22.62 4.83 0.84
C LYS A 93 21.50 5.14 -0.15
N LEU A 94 20.43 4.36 -0.16
CA LEU A 94 19.25 4.62 -0.99
C LEU A 94 18.50 5.84 -0.48
N HIS A 95 18.37 6.00 0.85
CA HIS A 95 17.74 7.16 1.50
C HIS A 95 18.54 8.46 1.37
N GLU A 96 19.85 8.38 1.14
CA GLU A 96 20.70 9.54 0.85
C GLU A 96 20.48 10.14 -0.56
N ILE A 97 19.68 9.47 -1.42
CA ILE A 97 19.36 10.01 -2.75
C ILE A 97 18.21 11.02 -2.60
N GLU A 98 18.47 12.26 -2.98
CA GLU A 98 17.47 13.33 -2.98
C GLU A 98 16.53 13.22 -4.21
N ASP A 99 15.35 13.84 -4.11
CA ASP A 99 14.38 13.98 -5.21
C ASP A 99 13.92 12.67 -5.88
N LEU A 100 13.82 11.59 -5.10
CA LEU A 100 13.31 10.30 -5.57
C LEU A 100 11.88 10.41 -6.10
N ASN A 101 11.65 9.80 -7.26
CA ASN A 101 10.32 9.73 -7.84
C ASN A 101 9.46 8.61 -7.18
N ALA A 102 8.16 8.57 -7.49
CA ALA A 102 7.23 7.58 -6.91
C ALA A 102 7.68 6.12 -7.14
N TYR A 103 8.24 5.81 -8.31
CA TYR A 103 8.74 4.47 -8.62
C TYR A 103 9.92 4.07 -7.73
N GLU A 104 10.85 4.99 -7.50
CA GLU A 104 12.01 4.76 -6.63
C GLU A 104 11.59 4.62 -5.16
N ASN A 105 10.72 5.52 -4.69
CA ASN A 105 10.19 5.47 -3.32
C ASN A 105 9.46 4.16 -3.04
N SER A 106 8.54 3.72 -3.91
CA SER A 106 7.86 2.42 -3.74
C SER A 106 8.83 1.25 -3.63
N ARG A 107 9.92 1.29 -4.40
CA ARG A 107 10.93 0.23 -4.38
C ARG A 107 11.77 0.24 -3.10
N ILE A 108 12.09 1.41 -2.55
CA ILE A 108 12.72 1.50 -1.22
C ILE A 108 11.77 0.92 -0.17
N TYR A 109 10.50 1.34 -0.15
CA TYR A 109 9.52 0.84 0.81
C TYR A 109 9.33 -0.68 0.70
N LEU A 110 9.42 -1.25 -0.51
CA LEU A 110 9.38 -2.69 -0.69
C LEU A 110 10.61 -3.40 -0.09
N LEU A 111 11.81 -2.84 -0.26
CA LEU A 111 13.02 -3.38 0.38
C LEU A 111 12.94 -3.28 1.91
N GLU A 112 12.45 -2.15 2.44
CA GLU A 112 12.23 -1.97 3.88
C GLU A 112 11.22 -2.97 4.43
N TYR A 113 10.12 -3.21 3.72
CA TYR A 113 9.12 -4.21 4.09
C TYR A 113 9.75 -5.61 4.23
N TRP A 114 10.51 -6.05 3.23
CA TRP A 114 11.18 -7.36 3.29
C TRP A 114 12.27 -7.41 4.36
N TYR A 115 13.08 -6.36 4.48
CA TYR A 115 14.15 -6.28 5.48
C TYR A 115 13.61 -6.36 6.91
N ASN A 116 12.58 -5.57 7.23
CA ASN A 116 11.95 -5.59 8.54
C ASN A 116 11.21 -6.91 8.80
N GLY A 117 10.62 -7.51 7.76
CA GLY A 117 10.06 -8.85 7.85
C GLY A 117 11.09 -9.92 8.21
N LYS A 118 12.31 -9.82 7.68
CA LYS A 118 13.44 -10.71 8.01
C LYS A 118 13.98 -10.50 9.42
N LEU A 119 14.01 -9.25 9.90
CA LEU A 119 14.37 -8.93 11.29
C LEU A 119 13.29 -9.31 12.29
N GLY A 120 12.05 -9.56 11.84
CA GLY A 120 10.90 -9.77 12.71
C GLY A 120 10.35 -8.47 13.32
N ASN A 121 10.78 -7.30 12.83
CA ASN A 121 10.30 -6.01 13.29
C ASN A 121 8.95 -5.69 12.63
N LYS A 122 7.87 -6.22 13.23
CA LYS A 122 6.52 -6.13 12.65
C LYS A 122 5.99 -4.71 12.52
N GLU A 123 6.32 -3.82 13.46
CA GLU A 123 5.88 -2.43 13.39
C GLU A 123 6.45 -1.73 12.16
N LEU A 124 7.76 -1.85 11.94
CA LEU A 124 8.42 -1.27 10.77
C LEU A 124 8.07 -1.99 9.46
N GLU A 125 7.81 -3.30 9.49
CA GLU A 125 7.29 -4.05 8.33
C GLU A 125 5.94 -3.45 7.86
N TYR A 126 5.00 -3.26 8.79
CA TYR A 126 3.68 -2.72 8.45
C TYR A 126 3.72 -1.22 8.13
N GLU A 127 4.63 -0.46 8.74
CA GLU A 127 4.88 0.94 8.34
C GLU A 127 5.35 1.03 6.88
N ALA A 128 6.33 0.20 6.49
CA ALA A 128 6.82 0.15 5.12
C ALA A 128 5.74 -0.30 4.13
N ALA A 129 4.94 -1.32 4.49
CA ALA A 129 3.78 -1.74 3.69
C ALA A 129 2.74 -0.62 3.54
N SER A 130 2.50 0.16 4.60
CA SER A 130 1.57 1.31 4.57
C SER A 130 2.05 2.40 3.62
N LYS A 131 3.34 2.76 3.69
CA LYS A 131 3.97 3.69 2.74
C LYS A 131 3.87 3.19 1.30
N LEU A 132 4.09 1.89 1.08
CA LEU A 132 3.95 1.27 -0.24
C LEU A 132 2.51 1.37 -0.77
N MET A 133 1.50 1.10 0.06
CA MET A 133 0.09 1.25 -0.30
C MET A 133 -0.27 2.71 -0.63
N ALA A 134 0.29 3.67 0.11
CA ALA A 134 0.05 5.10 -0.08
C ALA A 134 0.58 5.63 -1.43
N VAL A 135 1.70 5.09 -1.92
CA VAL A 135 2.20 5.44 -3.27
C VAL A 135 1.32 4.84 -4.38
N GLY A 136 0.68 3.70 -4.11
CA GLY A 136 -0.28 3.06 -5.01
C GLY A 136 0.33 2.05 -5.99
N ALA A 137 -0.56 1.31 -6.66
CA ALA A 137 -0.22 0.24 -7.59
C ALA A 137 0.56 0.73 -8.84
N GLY A 138 1.20 -0.21 -9.54
CA GLY A 138 1.90 0.05 -10.81
C GLY A 138 3.31 0.63 -10.70
N ASN A 139 3.82 0.87 -9.50
CA ASN A 139 5.20 1.32 -9.26
C ASN A 139 6.16 0.18 -8.88
N ILE A 140 5.61 -0.97 -8.51
CA ILE A 140 6.33 -2.22 -8.24
C ILE A 140 5.60 -3.39 -8.90
N ASP A 141 6.19 -4.59 -8.82
CA ASP A 141 5.55 -5.85 -9.20
C ASP A 141 4.22 -6.04 -8.45
N SER A 142 3.18 -6.46 -9.17
CA SER A 142 1.83 -6.54 -8.60
C SER A 142 1.73 -7.60 -7.52
N HIS A 143 2.31 -8.79 -7.71
CA HIS A 143 2.33 -9.82 -6.67
C HIS A 143 2.98 -9.31 -5.37
N ALA A 144 4.10 -8.59 -5.44
CA ALA A 144 4.72 -7.98 -4.26
C ALA A 144 3.83 -6.90 -3.60
N TYR A 145 3.11 -6.11 -4.40
CA TYR A 145 2.15 -5.11 -3.92
C TYR A 145 0.98 -5.78 -3.17
N VAL A 146 0.36 -6.79 -3.79
CA VAL A 146 -0.76 -7.55 -3.23
C VAL A 146 -0.34 -8.23 -1.93
N GLU A 147 0.84 -8.88 -1.90
CA GLU A 147 1.33 -9.58 -0.71
C GLU A 147 1.50 -8.64 0.49
N ALA A 148 2.20 -7.51 0.30
CA ALA A 148 2.38 -6.52 1.36
C ALA A 148 1.05 -5.90 1.81
N GLY A 149 0.17 -5.58 0.85
CA GLY A 149 -1.14 -4.99 1.14
C GLY A 149 -2.07 -5.95 1.89
N MET A 150 -2.12 -7.22 1.52
CA MET A 150 -2.93 -8.23 2.20
C MET A 150 -2.46 -8.50 3.63
N ARG A 151 -1.13 -8.48 3.86
CA ARG A 151 -0.58 -8.58 5.22
C ARG A 151 -0.94 -7.36 6.07
N LEU A 152 -0.78 -6.16 5.52
CA LEU A 152 -1.13 -4.92 6.20
C LEU A 152 -2.63 -4.90 6.53
N LEU A 153 -3.48 -5.25 5.57
CA LEU A 153 -4.93 -5.33 5.75
C LEU A 153 -5.31 -6.25 6.91
N LYS A 154 -4.73 -7.46 6.93
CA LYS A 154 -4.95 -8.42 8.02
C LYS A 154 -4.50 -7.87 9.37
N HIS A 155 -3.33 -7.21 9.43
CA HIS A 155 -2.83 -6.59 10.65
C HIS A 155 -3.77 -5.50 11.17
N GLN A 156 -4.15 -4.57 10.30
CA GLN A 156 -5.04 -3.44 10.64
C GLN A 156 -6.40 -3.95 11.10
N TYR A 157 -6.99 -4.90 10.38
CA TYR A 157 -8.27 -5.51 10.74
C TYR A 157 -8.22 -6.17 12.13
N ASN A 158 -7.18 -6.95 12.41
CA ASN A 158 -7.02 -7.64 13.69
C ASN A 158 -6.79 -6.67 14.87
N ASN A 159 -6.12 -5.55 14.61
CA ASN A 159 -5.86 -4.51 15.61
C ASN A 159 -6.97 -3.47 15.72
N GLN A 160 -8.12 -3.69 15.04
CA GLN A 160 -9.26 -2.78 15.01
C GLN A 160 -8.92 -1.39 14.43
N ASP A 161 -7.83 -1.27 13.68
CA ASP A 161 -7.57 -0.13 12.81
C ASP A 161 -8.43 -0.24 11.55
N LEU A 162 -9.74 -0.16 11.73
CA LEU A 162 -10.71 -0.33 10.64
C LEU A 162 -10.56 0.78 9.60
N GLY A 163 -10.14 1.96 10.04
CA GLY A 163 -9.82 3.06 9.14
C GLY A 163 -8.68 2.68 8.19
N GLY A 164 -7.51 2.34 8.74
CA GLY A 164 -6.37 1.89 7.93
C GLY A 164 -6.74 0.69 7.04
N ALA A 165 -7.51 -0.27 7.56
CA ALA A 165 -7.96 -1.43 6.79
C ALA A 165 -8.83 -1.03 5.58
N ILE A 166 -9.77 -0.09 5.74
CA ILE A 166 -10.60 0.40 4.61
C ILE A 166 -9.73 1.08 3.55
N GLU A 167 -8.75 1.89 3.95
CA GLU A 167 -7.82 2.52 3.01
C GLU A 167 -6.98 1.50 2.25
N THR A 168 -6.39 0.53 2.95
CA THR A 168 -5.61 -0.56 2.34
C THR A 168 -6.47 -1.36 1.37
N LEU A 169 -7.70 -1.71 1.75
CA LEU A 169 -8.66 -2.40 0.87
C LEU A 169 -8.94 -1.58 -0.40
N ASN A 170 -9.19 -0.29 -0.26
CA ASN A 170 -9.44 0.60 -1.40
C ASN A 170 -8.23 0.74 -2.32
N ASN A 171 -7.01 0.66 -1.78
CA ASN A 171 -5.79 0.67 -2.58
C ASN A 171 -5.58 -0.67 -3.31
N LEU A 172 -5.78 -1.80 -2.64
CA LEU A 172 -5.74 -3.13 -3.25
C LEU A 172 -6.73 -3.26 -4.40
N ARG A 173 -7.95 -2.73 -4.25
CA ARG A 173 -8.97 -2.76 -5.32
C ARG A 173 -8.58 -2.05 -6.61
N LYS A 174 -7.61 -1.13 -6.58
CA LYS A 174 -7.11 -0.43 -7.77
C LYS A 174 -6.21 -1.31 -8.63
N ASP A 175 -5.70 -2.41 -8.07
CA ASP A 175 -4.89 -3.39 -8.77
C ASP A 175 -5.76 -4.60 -9.14
N SER A 176 -5.74 -4.99 -10.42
CA SER A 176 -6.57 -6.09 -10.93
C SER A 176 -6.14 -7.46 -10.42
N GLU A 177 -4.85 -7.66 -10.12
CA GLU A 177 -4.34 -8.94 -9.61
C GLU A 177 -4.75 -9.16 -8.15
N SER A 178 -5.04 -8.08 -7.40
CA SER A 178 -5.54 -8.17 -6.02
C SER A 178 -6.91 -8.83 -5.91
N GLN A 179 -7.71 -8.88 -6.98
CA GLN A 179 -9.10 -9.34 -6.92
C GLN A 179 -9.22 -10.80 -6.46
N VAL A 180 -8.32 -11.67 -6.93
CA VAL A 180 -8.31 -13.10 -6.55
C VAL A 180 -8.07 -13.26 -5.05
N GLU A 181 -7.09 -12.53 -4.51
CA GLU A 181 -6.77 -12.57 -3.09
C GLU A 181 -7.87 -11.96 -2.22
N LEU A 182 -8.49 -10.86 -2.66
CA LEU A 182 -9.62 -10.25 -1.96
C LEU A 182 -10.85 -11.17 -1.91
N MET A 183 -11.10 -11.97 -2.94
CA MET A 183 -12.18 -12.98 -2.93
C MET A 183 -11.96 -14.04 -1.85
N SER A 184 -10.72 -14.36 -1.49
CA SER A 184 -10.40 -15.32 -0.42
C SER A 184 -10.82 -14.83 0.98
N ILE A 185 -11.03 -13.51 1.14
CA ILE A 185 -11.42 -12.86 2.40
C ILE A 185 -12.75 -12.09 2.29
N VAL A 186 -13.65 -12.51 1.40
CA VAL A 186 -14.91 -11.80 1.06
C VAL A 186 -15.73 -11.36 2.28
N SER A 187 -15.77 -12.16 3.36
CA SER A 187 -16.49 -11.81 4.58
C SER A 187 -15.88 -10.61 5.32
N ALA A 188 -14.55 -10.47 5.32
CA ALA A 188 -13.87 -9.32 5.91
C ALA A 188 -14.03 -8.08 5.02
N VAL A 189 -13.93 -8.26 3.70
CA VAL A 189 -14.18 -7.21 2.70
C VAL A 189 -15.57 -6.62 2.87
N LYS A 190 -16.61 -7.47 2.92
CA LYS A 190 -17.99 -7.03 3.12
C LYS A 190 -18.18 -6.25 4.41
N LYS A 191 -17.58 -6.69 5.52
CA LYS A 191 -17.64 -5.94 6.79
C LYS A 191 -16.97 -4.57 6.68
N LEU A 192 -15.82 -4.49 6.03
CA LEU A 192 -15.13 -3.21 5.81
C LEU A 192 -15.93 -2.28 4.90
N ASP A 193 -16.61 -2.84 3.88
CA ASP A 193 -17.56 -2.09 3.06
C ASP A 193 -18.74 -1.57 3.90
N GLU A 194 -19.34 -2.41 4.75
CA GLU A 194 -20.42 -1.99 5.66
C GLU A 194 -19.97 -0.86 6.62
N PHE A 195 -18.72 -0.91 7.12
CA PHE A 195 -18.14 0.19 7.91
C PHE A 195 -17.96 1.48 7.08
N SER A 196 -17.60 1.35 5.81
CA SER A 196 -17.41 2.46 4.87
C SER A 196 -18.73 3.07 4.38
N GLU A 197 -19.76 2.26 4.14
CA GLU A 197 -21.06 2.62 3.53
C GLU A 197 -22.12 3.07 4.54
N GLN A 198 -21.78 3.09 5.84
CA GLN A 198 -22.45 3.84 6.91
C GLN A 198 -23.75 3.26 7.50
N GLN A 199 -23.61 2.56 8.64
CA GLN A 199 -24.52 2.71 9.81
C GLN A 199 -23.82 2.55 11.16
N THR A 200 -22.61 2.00 11.21
CA THR A 200 -21.97 1.61 12.48
C THR A 200 -20.78 2.49 12.81
N ASP A 201 -20.71 3.00 14.04
CA ASP A 201 -19.55 3.74 14.53
C ASP A 201 -18.27 2.89 14.46
N ILE A 202 -17.16 3.53 14.11
CA ILE A 202 -15.84 2.90 14.13
C ILE A 202 -15.23 3.24 15.49
N VAL A 203 -14.91 2.21 16.28
CA VAL A 203 -14.29 2.36 17.60
C VAL A 203 -12.95 1.66 17.60
N GLN A 204 -11.88 2.43 17.85
CA GLN A 204 -10.52 1.91 17.95
C GLN A 204 -9.96 2.18 19.34
N LYS A 205 -9.50 1.13 20.03
CA LYS A 205 -8.89 1.24 21.35
C LYS A 205 -7.41 1.54 21.21
N ILE A 206 -6.96 2.63 21.80
CA ILE A 206 -5.58 3.14 21.66
C ILE A 206 -4.89 3.14 23.02
N THR A 207 -3.62 2.73 22.99
CA THR A 207 -2.64 2.95 24.04
C THR A 207 -1.46 3.70 23.42
N ILE A 208 -1.12 4.86 23.98
CA ILE A 208 -0.04 5.71 23.49
C ILE A 208 1.30 5.07 23.87
N ASN A 209 2.18 4.94 22.88
CA ASN A 209 3.53 4.41 23.07
C ASN A 209 4.48 5.44 23.73
N ASP A 210 5.75 5.06 23.89
CA ASP A 210 6.76 5.88 24.56
C ASP A 210 7.07 7.21 23.83
N THR A 211 6.72 7.32 22.55
CA THR A 211 6.91 8.57 21.79
C THR A 211 5.88 9.65 22.18
N GLY A 212 4.81 9.28 22.88
CA GLY A 212 3.72 10.19 23.21
C GLY A 212 2.87 10.58 22.00
N MET A 213 3.00 9.88 20.88
CA MET A 213 2.32 10.21 19.63
C MET A 213 1.56 9.01 19.07
N TRP A 214 0.38 9.27 18.56
CA TRP A 214 -0.38 8.32 17.76
C TRP A 214 -1.06 9.05 16.60
N SER A 215 -1.29 8.37 15.49
CA SER A 215 -1.98 8.96 14.36
C SER A 215 -2.90 7.96 13.69
N ALA A 216 -4.01 8.46 13.16
CA ALA A 216 -4.90 7.70 12.31
C ALA A 216 -5.58 8.59 11.28
N LYS A 217 -6.01 7.98 10.19
CA LYS A 217 -6.82 8.64 9.18
C LYS A 217 -8.27 8.77 9.65
N ILE A 218 -8.87 9.90 9.33
CA ILE A 218 -10.27 10.20 9.62
C ILE A 218 -11.10 9.81 8.39
N PHE A 219 -12.03 8.89 8.56
CA PHE A 219 -12.92 8.36 7.53
C PHE A 219 -14.34 8.86 7.65
N LYS A 220 -14.74 9.31 8.85
CA LYS A 220 -16.08 9.85 9.08
C LYS A 220 -16.02 11.33 9.42
N PRO A 221 -17.07 12.10 9.07
CA PRO A 221 -17.06 13.55 9.28
C PRO A 221 -16.95 13.94 10.74
N GLN A 222 -17.44 13.11 11.66
CA GLN A 222 -17.40 13.37 13.10
C GLN A 222 -16.57 12.33 13.84
N PHE A 223 -15.89 12.78 14.89
CA PHE A 223 -15.13 11.90 15.77
C PHE A 223 -14.94 12.52 17.16
N TYR A 224 -14.58 11.68 18.12
CA TYR A 224 -14.25 12.10 19.49
C TYR A 224 -13.34 11.06 20.16
N LEU A 225 -12.68 11.48 21.24
CA LEU A 225 -11.95 10.58 22.13
C LEU A 225 -12.84 10.29 23.34
N SER A 226 -13.04 9.00 23.66
CA SER A 226 -13.78 8.60 24.86
C SER A 226 -12.94 7.71 25.76
N ALA A 227 -13.36 7.57 27.02
CA ALA A 227 -12.66 6.78 28.04
C ALA A 227 -11.16 7.13 28.13
N VAL A 228 -10.83 8.42 28.07
CA VAL A 228 -9.45 8.89 28.16
C VAL A 228 -8.92 8.66 29.58
N ASN A 229 -7.87 7.86 29.72
CA ASN A 229 -7.13 7.65 30.96
C ASN A 229 -5.67 8.06 30.75
N GLY A 230 -5.29 9.21 31.30
CA GLY A 230 -4.01 9.85 31.06
C GLY A 230 -4.19 11.31 30.65
N GLU A 231 -3.26 11.84 29.86
CA GLU A 231 -3.27 13.25 29.45
C GLU A 231 -3.03 13.38 27.96
N VAL A 232 -4.00 13.95 27.25
CA VAL A 232 -3.90 14.32 25.83
C VAL A 232 -3.69 15.82 25.75
N SER A 233 -2.61 16.25 25.11
CA SER A 233 -2.25 17.67 25.00
C SER A 233 -2.91 18.31 23.79
N THR A 234 -2.66 17.76 22.60
CA THR A 234 -3.07 18.39 21.34
C THR A 234 -3.48 17.36 20.29
N LEU A 235 -4.33 17.84 19.38
CA LEU A 235 -4.77 17.13 18.20
C LEU A 235 -4.31 17.91 16.97
N GLY A 236 -3.35 17.33 16.25
CA GLY A 236 -2.88 17.82 14.95
C GLY A 236 -3.71 17.21 13.82
N PHE A 237 -3.93 17.98 12.76
CA PHE A 237 -4.64 17.58 11.56
C PHE A 237 -3.75 17.91 10.37
N ASN A 238 -3.44 16.90 9.58
CA ASN A 238 -2.81 17.05 8.28
C ASN A 238 -3.80 16.56 7.22
N CYS A 239 -4.43 17.50 6.53
CA CYS A 239 -5.44 17.25 5.52
C CYS A 239 -4.97 17.73 4.15
N THR A 240 -5.63 17.25 3.10
CA THR A 240 -5.35 17.64 1.71
C THR A 240 -5.23 19.15 1.53
N ASN A 241 -6.16 19.92 2.11
CA ASN A 241 -6.25 21.37 1.91
C ASN A 241 -5.92 22.19 3.17
N LYS A 242 -5.60 21.54 4.30
CA LYS A 242 -5.44 22.24 5.58
C LYS A 242 -4.51 21.50 6.54
N GLN A 243 -3.69 22.28 7.24
CA GLN A 243 -3.03 21.84 8.47
C GLN A 243 -3.55 22.66 9.64
N ALA A 244 -3.79 21.99 10.78
CA ALA A 244 -4.26 22.63 12.00
C ALA A 244 -3.75 21.87 13.23
N THR A 245 -3.56 22.57 14.35
CA THR A 245 -3.30 21.96 15.66
C THR A 245 -4.23 22.61 16.66
N LEU A 246 -4.97 21.79 17.39
CA LEU A 246 -5.94 22.21 18.39
C LEU A 246 -5.56 21.62 19.76
N ASN A 247 -5.81 22.38 20.83
CA ASN A 247 -5.73 21.81 22.17
C ASN A 247 -6.86 20.80 22.37
N TYR A 248 -6.55 19.67 23.00
CA TYR A 248 -7.58 18.69 23.33
C TYR A 248 -8.57 19.27 24.34
N LYS A 249 -9.85 19.05 24.08
CA LYS A 249 -10.94 19.38 24.99
C LYS A 249 -11.70 18.10 25.31
N PRO A 250 -11.78 17.69 26.59
CA PRO A 250 -12.58 16.55 26.99
C PRO A 250 -14.03 16.65 26.50
N ASP A 251 -14.64 15.50 26.21
CA ASP A 251 -16.04 15.34 25.81
C ASP A 251 -16.46 16.16 24.58
N SER A 252 -15.49 16.63 23.79
CA SER A 252 -15.75 17.39 22.57
C SER A 252 -15.88 16.45 21.38
N VAL A 253 -17.00 16.55 20.68
CA VAL A 253 -17.16 15.99 19.34
C VAL A 253 -16.61 16.99 18.34
N MET A 254 -15.70 16.53 17.48
CA MET A 254 -15.14 17.33 16.41
C MET A 254 -15.71 16.91 15.08
N GLU A 255 -15.88 17.89 14.21
CA GLU A 255 -16.32 17.71 12.82
C GLU A 255 -15.21 18.22 11.90
N ILE A 256 -14.78 17.38 10.96
CA ILE A 256 -13.86 17.77 9.90
C ILE A 256 -14.69 18.41 8.78
N PRO A 257 -14.46 19.69 8.45
CA PRO A 257 -15.13 20.31 7.32
C PRO A 257 -14.76 19.58 6.02
N GLU A 258 -15.75 19.32 5.17
CA GLU A 258 -15.55 18.66 3.87
C GLU A 258 -14.47 19.36 3.02
N ALA A 259 -14.42 20.70 3.10
CA ALA A 259 -13.43 21.51 2.40
C ALA A 259 -11.96 21.19 2.77
N TRP A 260 -11.70 20.55 3.91
CA TRP A 260 -10.35 20.14 4.31
C TRP A 260 -9.86 18.91 3.51
N GLY A 261 -10.78 18.14 2.95
CA GLY A 261 -10.49 16.91 2.22
C GLY A 261 -10.13 15.75 3.15
N SER A 262 -9.34 14.81 2.64
CA SER A 262 -8.88 13.65 3.40
C SER A 262 -7.91 14.09 4.50
N CYS A 263 -8.14 13.65 5.73
CA CYS A 263 -7.38 14.07 6.90
C CYS A 263 -6.72 12.91 7.66
N THR A 264 -5.49 13.13 8.09
CA THR A 264 -4.84 12.33 9.14
C THR A 264 -4.80 13.14 10.42
N MET A 265 -5.30 12.57 11.50
CA MET A 265 -5.18 13.11 12.85
C MET A 265 -3.90 12.60 13.50
N LYS A 266 -3.23 13.47 14.24
CA LYS A 266 -2.15 13.14 15.17
C LYS A 266 -2.57 13.52 16.57
N VAL A 267 -2.50 12.59 17.49
CA VAL A 267 -2.73 12.79 18.93
C VAL A 267 -1.37 12.89 19.61
N ASN A 268 -1.13 13.97 20.33
CA ASN A 268 0.01 14.09 21.24
C ASN A 268 -0.50 13.93 22.67
N ALA A 269 0.04 12.98 23.41
CA ALA A 269 -0.40 12.59 24.74
C ALA A 269 0.78 12.04 25.56
N LYS A 270 0.61 11.91 26.87
CA LYS A 270 1.62 11.23 27.70
C LYS A 270 1.72 9.74 27.33
N PRO A 271 2.92 9.13 27.39
CA PRO A 271 3.07 7.68 27.26
C PRO A 271 2.11 6.91 28.16
N ASN A 272 1.65 5.74 27.69
CA ASN A 272 0.67 4.88 28.33
C ASN A 272 -0.74 5.49 28.52
N THR A 273 -1.02 6.69 27.97
CA THR A 273 -2.38 7.21 27.91
C THR A 273 -3.25 6.28 27.07
N THR A 274 -4.43 5.92 27.56
CA THR A 274 -5.40 5.11 26.81
C THR A 274 -6.65 5.89 26.47
N PHE A 275 -7.26 5.60 25.34
CA PHE A 275 -8.54 6.16 24.92
C PHE A 275 -9.18 5.32 23.82
N ASN A 276 -10.48 5.52 23.59
CA ASN A 276 -11.14 5.06 22.37
C ASN A 276 -11.19 6.22 21.38
N PHE A 277 -10.66 6.02 20.18
CA PHE A 277 -10.94 6.88 19.05
C PHE A 277 -12.24 6.42 18.39
N VAL A 278 -13.27 7.25 18.47
CA VAL A 278 -14.59 6.94 17.93
C VAL A 278 -14.87 7.85 16.74
N GLN A 279 -15.16 7.25 15.59
CA GLN A 279 -15.59 7.97 14.40
C GLN A 279 -17.06 7.64 14.12
N THR A 280 -17.88 8.67 13.94
CA THR A 280 -19.33 8.57 13.77
C THR A 280 -19.79 9.29 12.53
N GLN A 281 -20.96 8.92 12.03
CA GLN A 281 -21.61 9.78 11.05
C GLN A 281 -22.08 11.07 11.69
N LYS A 282 -22.22 12.09 10.84
CA LYS A 282 -22.94 13.29 11.22
C LYS A 282 -24.36 12.89 11.57
N LYS A 283 -24.72 12.95 12.85
CA LYS A 283 -26.14 12.80 13.22
C LYS A 283 -26.89 13.94 12.55
N ALA A 284 -27.91 13.60 11.75
CA ALA A 284 -28.84 14.61 11.27
C ALA A 284 -29.42 15.34 12.49
N ALA A 285 -29.28 16.67 12.49
CA ALA A 285 -29.88 17.53 13.51
C ALA A 285 -31.41 17.51 13.39
#